data_AF-A0A1B0DB91-F1
#
_entry.id   AF-A0A1B0DB91-F1
#
_cell.length_a   1.000
_cell.length_b   1.000
_cell.length_c   1.000
_cell.angle_alpha   90.00
_cell.angle_beta   90.00
_cell.angle_gamma   90.00
#
_symmetry.space_group_name_H-M   'P 1'
#
loop_
_entity.id
_entity.type
_entity.pdbx_description
1 polymer ?
#
loop_
_entity_poly.entity_id
_entity_poly.type
_entity_poly.pdbx_seq_one_letter_code
_entity_poly.pdbx_strand_id
1 'polypeptide(L)'
;MLDGLINSLSFNAYVVVVILLSIAGIWAIISWSYDNLRSLVLIVKAVLAPYFLPQEHQTLAEKFGSWAVITGSTDGIGKQYARELASRGINVVLISRTKKKLVEVANEIEQEFHVKTKWIAADFSQGRDIYPRIEEELRGIPVGILELTDTFT
;
A
#
# COMPACT_ATOMS: atom_id res chain seq x y z
N MET A 1 -30.74 -57.48 45.95
CA MET A 1 -29.53 -56.81 46.49
C MET A 1 -28.60 -56.34 45.37
N LEU A 2 -28.42 -57.09 44.27
CA LEU A 2 -27.66 -56.64 43.10
C LEU A 2 -28.26 -55.40 42.39
N ASP A 3 -29.59 -55.32 42.25
CA ASP A 3 -30.23 -54.22 41.49
C ASP A 3 -30.04 -52.83 42.12
N GLY A 4 -29.99 -52.76 43.46
CA GLY A 4 -29.71 -51.52 44.17
C GLY A 4 -28.27 -51.04 43.99
N LEU A 5 -27.32 -51.98 43.88
CA LEU A 5 -25.91 -51.68 43.65
C LEU A 5 -25.68 -51.19 42.22
N ILE A 6 -26.35 -51.80 41.23
CA ILE A 6 -26.33 -51.41 39.82
C ILE A 6 -26.91 -50.00 39.61
N ASN A 7 -28.03 -49.66 40.26
CA ASN A 7 -28.62 -48.32 40.17
C ASN A 7 -27.76 -47.22 40.81
N SER A 8 -27.06 -47.53 41.90
CA SER A 8 -26.13 -46.55 42.52
C SER A 8 -24.89 -46.28 41.66
N LEU A 9 -24.41 -47.29 40.93
CA LEU A 9 -23.28 -47.19 40.02
C LEU A 9 -23.64 -46.39 38.76
N SER A 10 -24.82 -46.63 38.18
CA SER A 10 -25.31 -45.88 37.01
C SER A 10 -25.60 -44.41 37.34
N PHE A 11 -26.12 -44.12 38.54
CA PHE A 11 -26.33 -42.76 39.02
C PHE A 11 -25.01 -41.98 39.16
N ASN A 12 -23.99 -42.57 39.78
CA ASN A 12 -22.68 -41.94 39.89
C ASN A 12 -22.01 -41.73 38.52
N ALA A 13 -22.16 -42.67 37.59
CA ALA A 13 -21.66 -42.52 36.23
C ALA A 13 -22.33 -41.35 35.51
N TYR A 14 -23.65 -41.18 35.65
CA TYR A 14 -24.38 -40.05 35.08
C TYR A 14 -23.91 -38.71 35.65
N VAL A 15 -23.74 -38.63 36.99
CA VAL A 15 -23.25 -37.41 37.65
C VAL A 15 -21.85 -37.04 37.15
N VAL A 16 -20.95 -38.01 36.99
CA VAL A 16 -19.59 -37.78 36.46
C VAL A 16 -19.65 -37.25 35.01
N VAL A 17 -20.49 -37.83 34.15
CA VAL A 17 -20.65 -37.39 32.76
C VAL A 17 -21.18 -35.95 32.69
N VAL A 18 -22.17 -35.60 33.51
CA VAL A 18 -22.72 -34.23 33.56
C VAL A 18 -21.66 -33.22 34.01
N ILE A 19 -20.82 -33.57 34.99
CA ILE A 19 -19.72 -32.71 35.45
C ILE A 19 -18.70 -32.50 34.32
N LEU A 20 -18.29 -33.55 33.60
CA LEU A 20 -17.35 -33.45 32.49
C LEU A 20 -17.89 -32.58 31.34
N LEU A 21 -19.16 -32.74 30.98
CA LEU A 21 -19.82 -31.91 29.97
C LEU A 21 -19.91 -30.44 30.41
N SER A 22 -20.18 -30.20 31.69
CA SER A 22 -20.23 -28.85 32.24
C SER A 22 -18.86 -28.17 32.20
N ILE A 23 -17.78 -28.89 32.53
CA ILE A 23 -16.40 -28.39 32.45
C ILE A 23 -16.03 -28.06 31.00
N ALA A 24 -16.35 -28.97 30.06
CA ALA A 24 -16.10 -28.74 28.64
C ALA A 24 -16.86 -27.52 28.10
N GLY A 25 -18.13 -27.35 28.52
CA GLY A 25 -18.94 -26.18 28.17
C GLY A 25 -18.37 -24.87 28.72
N ILE A 26 -17.97 -24.84 30.00
CA ILE A 26 -17.33 -23.67 30.62
C ILE A 26 -16.03 -23.32 29.89
N TRP A 27 -15.21 -24.32 29.57
CA TRP A 27 -13.96 -24.10 28.84
C TRP A 27 -14.19 -23.50 27.45
N ALA A 28 -15.18 -24.01 26.70
CA ALA A 28 -15.56 -23.47 25.40
C ALA A 28 -16.07 -22.02 25.49
N ILE A 29 -16.88 -21.70 26.51
CA ILE A 29 -17.40 -20.34 26.73
C ILE A 29 -16.27 -19.37 27.09
N ILE A 30 -15.30 -19.79 27.91
CA ILE A 30 -14.12 -18.99 28.26
C ILE A 30 -13.29 -18.71 27.01
N SER A 31 -13.02 -19.73 26.19
CA SER A 31 -12.28 -19.56 24.94
C SER A 31 -12.99 -18.61 23.99
N TRP A 32 -14.30 -18.80 23.78
CA TRP A 32 -15.11 -17.95 22.90
C TRP A 32 -15.18 -16.50 23.41
N SER A 33 -15.31 -16.31 24.73
CA SER A 33 -15.32 -14.98 25.34
C SER A 33 -13.97 -14.27 25.18
N TYR A 34 -12.86 -15.00 25.28
CA TYR A 34 -11.52 -14.46 25.08
C TYR A 34 -11.34 -13.94 23.63
N ASP A 35 -11.77 -14.70 22.63
CA ASP A 35 -11.70 -14.28 21.23
C ASP A 35 -12.61 -13.08 20.92
N ASN A 36 -13.78 -13.02 21.56
CA ASN A 36 -14.70 -11.89 21.41
C ASN A 36 -14.15 -10.60 22.03
N LEU A 37 -13.53 -10.69 23.22
CA LEU A 37 -12.85 -9.56 23.87
C LEU A 37 -11.66 -9.06 23.06
N ARG A 38 -10.85 -9.97 22.50
CA ARG A 38 -9.71 -9.60 21.65
C ARG A 38 -10.16 -8.79 20.43
N SER A 39 -11.25 -9.22 19.79
CA SER A 39 -11.80 -8.54 18.62
C SER A 39 -12.27 -7.12 18.95
N LEU A 40 -12.94 -6.94 20.09
CA LEU A 40 -13.35 -5.61 20.56
C LEU A 40 -12.14 -4.70 20.83
N VAL A 41 -11.10 -5.22 21.48
CA VAL A 41 -9.86 -4.46 21.74
C VAL A 41 -9.17 -4.05 20.44
N LEU A 42 -9.16 -4.91 19.42
CA LEU A 42 -8.60 -4.59 18.11
C LEU A 42 -9.38 -3.49 17.39
N ILE A 43 -10.72 -3.54 17.44
CA ILE A 43 -11.58 -2.50 16.85
C ILE A 43 -11.36 -1.17 17.57
N VAL A 44 -11.36 -1.18 18.91
CA VAL A 44 -11.11 0.01 19.73
C VAL A 44 -9.73 0.59 19.43
N LYS A 45 -8.69 -0.25 19.34
CA LYS A 45 -7.35 0.18 18.91
C LYS A 45 -7.35 0.73 17.50
N ALA A 46 -8.03 0.12 16.53
CA ALA A 46 -8.07 0.61 15.15
C ALA A 46 -8.75 1.98 15.04
N VAL A 47 -9.77 2.23 15.86
CA VAL A 47 -10.49 3.52 15.90
C VAL A 47 -9.71 4.60 16.67
N LEU A 48 -9.05 4.25 17.78
CA LEU A 48 -8.30 5.19 18.61
C LEU A 48 -6.87 5.45 18.09
N ALA A 49 -6.22 4.48 17.46
CA ALA A 49 -4.86 4.61 16.93
C ALA A 49 -4.66 5.86 16.06
N PRO A 50 -5.52 6.20 15.08
CA PRO A 50 -5.35 7.42 14.28
C PRO A 50 -5.56 8.72 15.04
N TYR A 51 -6.19 8.69 16.22
CA TYR A 51 -6.37 9.87 17.08
C TYR A 51 -5.18 10.12 18.01
N PHE A 52 -4.45 9.07 18.40
CA PHE A 52 -3.35 9.16 19.38
C PHE A 52 -1.96 9.02 18.77
N LEU A 53 -1.82 8.35 17.63
CA LEU A 53 -0.53 8.27 16.93
C LEU A 53 -0.44 9.46 15.96
N PRO A 54 0.58 10.33 16.07
CA PRO A 54 0.86 11.26 14.99
C PRO A 54 1.06 10.42 13.74
N GLN A 55 0.28 10.69 12.69
CA GLN A 55 0.55 10.08 11.40
C GLN A 55 1.95 10.52 11.03
N GLU A 56 2.90 9.58 11.09
CA GLU A 56 4.22 9.77 10.52
C GLU A 56 3.98 9.86 9.02
N HIS A 57 3.72 11.08 8.55
CA HIS A 57 3.57 11.40 7.15
C HIS A 57 4.97 11.29 6.54
N GLN A 58 5.40 10.05 6.32
CA GLN A 58 6.54 9.79 5.46
C GLN A 58 6.19 10.45 4.13
N THR A 59 7.00 11.43 3.75
CA THR A 59 6.82 12.12 2.48
C THR A 59 6.89 11.07 1.36
N LEU A 60 6.15 11.27 0.27
CA LEU A 60 6.24 10.32 -0.85
C LEU A 60 7.68 10.11 -1.32
N ALA A 61 8.52 11.15 -1.21
CA ALA A 61 9.94 11.10 -1.50
C ALA A 61 10.73 10.15 -0.58
N GLU A 62 10.38 10.04 0.70
CA GLU A 62 11.00 9.11 1.65
C GLU A 62 10.57 7.67 1.40
N LYS A 63 9.31 7.46 0.99
CA LYS A 63 8.73 6.12 0.80
C LYS A 63 9.03 5.51 -0.57
N PHE A 64 9.03 6.34 -1.62
CA PHE A 64 9.14 5.92 -3.02
C PHE A 64 10.33 6.56 -3.75
N GLY A 65 11.19 7.29 -3.06
CA GLY A 65 12.34 7.94 -3.69
C GLY A 65 12.02 9.33 -4.24
N SER A 66 13.07 10.13 -4.41
CA SER A 66 12.94 11.56 -4.70
C SER A 66 12.64 11.89 -6.17
N TRP A 67 12.59 10.89 -7.06
CA TRP A 67 12.36 11.06 -8.49
C TRP A 67 11.28 10.15 -9.04
N ALA A 68 10.43 10.72 -9.89
CA ALA A 68 9.43 10.01 -10.68
C ALA A 68 9.74 10.14 -12.17
N VAL A 69 9.54 9.06 -12.93
CA VAL A 69 9.65 9.06 -14.39
C VAL A 69 8.25 8.96 -14.98
N ILE A 70 7.90 9.89 -15.87
CA ILE A 70 6.59 9.96 -16.51
C ILE A 70 6.78 9.97 -18.03
N THR A 71 6.34 8.88 -18.68
CA THR A 71 6.25 8.83 -20.15
C THR A 71 4.92 9.45 -20.60
N GLY A 72 4.90 10.11 -21.77
CA GLY A 72 3.69 10.80 -22.26
C GLY A 72 3.38 12.11 -21.54
N SER A 73 4.37 12.74 -20.90
CA SER A 73 4.21 13.87 -19.97
C SER A 73 4.00 15.25 -20.61
N THR A 74 3.92 15.36 -21.93
CA THR A 74 3.77 16.65 -22.63
C THR A 74 2.33 17.14 -22.76
N ASP A 75 1.34 16.28 -22.49
CA ASP A 75 -0.07 16.63 -22.64
C ASP A 75 -0.97 15.77 -21.73
N GLY A 76 -2.24 16.14 -21.60
CA GLY A 76 -3.28 15.35 -20.95
C GLY A 76 -2.96 14.93 -19.51
N ILE A 77 -3.22 13.66 -19.20
CA ILE A 77 -3.11 13.09 -17.85
C ILE A 77 -1.64 13.07 -17.39
N GLY A 78 -0.70 12.69 -18.26
CA GLY A 78 0.72 12.63 -17.91
C GLY A 78 1.28 13.99 -17.47
N LYS A 79 0.86 15.10 -18.11
CA LYS A 79 1.24 16.46 -17.68
C LYS A 79 0.71 16.78 -16.28
N GLN A 80 -0.57 16.52 -16.03
CA GLN A 80 -1.18 16.83 -14.73
C GLN A 80 -0.61 15.95 -13.61
N TYR A 81 -0.31 14.69 -13.93
CA TYR A 81 0.32 13.78 -12.98
C TYR A 81 1.73 14.25 -12.59
N ALA A 82 2.53 14.69 -13.57
CA ALA A 82 3.84 15.27 -13.29
C ALA A 82 3.75 16.52 -12.39
N ARG A 83 2.73 17.37 -12.58
CA ARG A 83 2.48 18.53 -11.70
C ARG A 83 2.07 18.13 -10.30
N GLU A 84 1.22 17.12 -10.14
CA GLU A 84 0.77 16.65 -8.84
C GLU A 84 1.90 15.97 -8.05
N LEU A 85 2.82 15.27 -8.72
CA LEU A 85 4.00 14.74 -8.06
C LEU A 85 4.97 15.87 -7.66
N ALA A 86 5.14 16.87 -8.53
CA ALA A 86 5.96 18.03 -8.25
C ALA A 86 5.41 18.89 -7.10
N SER A 87 4.09 19.06 -6.99
CA SER A 87 3.43 19.79 -5.89
C SER A 87 3.68 19.14 -4.53
N ARG A 88 3.97 17.84 -4.52
CA ARG A 88 4.34 17.05 -3.34
C ARG A 88 5.86 17.00 -3.10
N GLY A 89 6.65 17.79 -3.84
CA GLY A 89 8.09 17.91 -3.67
C GLY A 89 8.92 16.81 -4.35
N ILE A 90 8.34 16.04 -5.27
CA ILE A 90 9.04 14.98 -6.00
C ILE A 90 9.63 15.57 -7.28
N ASN A 91 10.89 15.25 -7.58
CA ASN A 91 11.53 15.63 -8.83
C ASN A 91 10.99 14.75 -9.98
N VAL A 92 10.88 15.31 -11.18
CA VAL A 92 10.23 14.59 -12.29
C VAL A 92 11.14 14.47 -13.51
N VAL A 93 11.17 13.27 -14.09
CA VAL A 93 11.76 12.99 -15.41
C VAL A 93 10.63 12.85 -16.41
N LEU A 94 10.59 13.77 -17.38
CA LEU A 94 9.56 13.85 -18.41
C LEU A 94 10.06 13.21 -19.70
N ILE A 95 9.38 12.16 -20.17
CA ILE A 95 9.72 11.47 -21.41
C ILE A 95 8.60 11.62 -22.44
N SER A 96 8.92 12.15 -23.62
CA SER A 96 7.97 12.31 -24.73
C SER A 96 8.69 12.52 -26.07
N ARG A 97 7.92 12.49 -27.16
CA ARG A 97 8.42 12.66 -28.54
C ARG A 97 8.79 14.12 -28.85
N THR A 98 8.00 15.07 -28.37
CA THR A 98 8.14 16.48 -28.78
C THR A 98 9.01 17.27 -27.81
N LYS A 99 10.30 17.46 -28.15
CA LYS A 99 11.28 18.20 -27.34
C LYS A 99 10.81 19.60 -26.92
N LYS A 100 10.20 20.37 -27.84
CA LYS A 100 9.75 21.74 -27.54
C LYS A 100 8.73 21.77 -26.39
N LYS A 101 7.72 20.89 -26.45
CA LYS A 101 6.70 20.76 -25.39
C LYS A 101 7.31 20.27 -24.08
N LEU A 102 8.26 19.33 -24.13
CA LEU A 102 8.94 18.83 -22.93
C LEU A 102 9.66 19.93 -22.17
N VAL A 103 10.44 20.76 -22.87
CA VAL A 103 11.19 21.86 -22.26
C VAL A 103 10.25 22.90 -21.65
N GLU A 104 9.14 23.20 -22.33
CA GLU A 104 8.11 24.11 -21.81
C GLU A 104 7.48 23.59 -20.52
N VAL A 105 7.03 22.33 -20.51
CA VAL A 105 6.42 21.71 -19.32
C VAL A 105 7.43 21.54 -18.19
N ALA A 106 8.68 21.18 -18.50
CA ALA A 106 9.75 21.08 -17.51
C ALA A 106 9.97 22.42 -16.80
N ASN A 107 10.17 23.50 -17.57
CA ASN A 107 10.37 24.84 -17.02
C ASN A 107 9.16 25.33 -16.21
N GLU A 108 7.94 25.05 -16.68
CA GLU A 108 6.70 25.40 -15.99
C GLU A 108 6.65 24.74 -14.60
N ILE A 109 6.93 23.43 -14.53
CA ILE A 109 6.96 22.66 -13.28
C ILE A 109 8.07 23.15 -12.35
N GLU A 110 9.27 23.39 -12.89
CA GLU A 110 10.42 23.87 -12.12
C GLU A 110 10.15 25.24 -11.48
N GLN A 111 9.52 26.15 -12.22
CA GLN A 111 9.18 27.50 -11.74
C GLN A 111 8.04 27.50 -10.72
N GLU A 112 7.03 26.66 -10.91
CA GLU A 112 5.85 26.64 -10.04
C GLU A 112 6.11 25.92 -8.72
N PHE A 113 6.78 24.76 -8.77
CA PHE A 113 6.92 23.86 -7.61
C PHE A 113 8.33 23.83 -7.03
N HIS A 114 9.31 24.51 -7.65
CA HIS A 114 10.70 24.57 -7.18
C HIS A 114 11.37 23.20 -6.99
N VAL A 115 10.92 22.20 -7.74
CA VAL A 115 11.52 20.85 -7.83
C VAL A 115 12.53 20.78 -8.97
N LYS A 116 13.35 19.74 -9.04
CA LYS A 116 14.21 19.48 -10.21
C LYS A 116 13.42 18.76 -11.29
N THR A 117 13.66 19.15 -12.53
CA THR A 117 13.12 18.45 -13.69
C THR A 117 14.23 17.93 -14.60
N LYS A 118 14.00 16.81 -15.26
CA LYS A 118 14.82 16.31 -16.36
C LYS A 118 13.89 15.94 -17.50
N TRP A 119 14.29 16.19 -18.74
CA TRP A 119 13.51 15.77 -19.90
C TRP A 119 14.32 14.85 -20.80
N ILE A 120 13.66 13.85 -21.38
CA ILE A 120 14.26 12.92 -22.34
C ILE A 120 13.36 12.89 -23.57
N ALA A 121 13.89 13.35 -24.70
CA ALA A 121 13.20 13.23 -25.97
C ALA A 121 13.39 11.81 -26.50
N ALA A 122 12.35 10.99 -26.42
CA ALA A 122 12.35 9.60 -26.83
C ALA A 122 11.05 9.24 -27.54
N ASP A 123 11.17 8.43 -28.58
CA ASP A 123 10.05 7.90 -29.33
C ASP A 123 10.01 6.38 -29.16
N PHE A 124 9.03 5.91 -28.39
CA PHE A 124 8.84 4.50 -28.10
C PHE A 124 8.36 3.69 -29.32
N SER A 125 7.94 4.35 -30.41
CA SER A 125 7.62 3.67 -31.67
C SER A 125 8.85 3.08 -32.38
N GLN A 126 10.06 3.56 -32.06
CA GLN A 126 11.31 3.02 -32.62
C GLN A 126 11.75 1.68 -31.98
N GLY A 127 10.91 1.10 -31.13
CA GLY A 127 11.14 -0.23 -30.56
C GLY A 127 12.31 -0.24 -29.58
N ARG A 128 13.18 -1.25 -29.69
CA ARG A 128 14.19 -1.52 -28.64
C ARG A 128 15.40 -0.58 -28.64
N ASP A 129 15.61 0.16 -29.73
CA ASP A 129 16.82 0.96 -29.91
C ASP A 129 16.87 2.20 -29.00
N ILE A 130 15.71 2.60 -28.45
CA ILE A 130 15.62 3.77 -27.57
C ILE A 130 15.95 3.46 -26.10
N TYR A 131 15.81 2.21 -25.66
CA TYR A 131 16.03 1.83 -24.26
C TYR A 131 17.46 2.08 -23.75
N PRO A 132 18.54 1.75 -24.50
CA PRO A 132 19.90 2.01 -24.03
C PRO A 132 20.16 3.49 -23.73
N ARG A 133 19.59 4.37 -24.56
CA ARG A 133 19.69 5.82 -24.38
C ARG A 133 18.94 6.30 -23.14
N ILE A 134 17.73 5.78 -22.92
CA ILE A 134 16.93 6.12 -21.72
C ILE A 134 17.66 5.62 -20.47
N GLU A 135 18.22 4.41 -20.51
CA GLU A 135 18.97 3.83 -19.40
C GLU A 135 20.22 4.65 -19.05
N GLU A 136 20.97 5.10 -20.06
CA GLU A 136 22.13 5.98 -19.87
C GLU A 136 21.72 7.32 -19.24
N GLU A 137 20.61 7.91 -19.69
CA GLU A 137 20.09 9.17 -19.16
C GLU A 137 19.52 9.04 -17.73
N LEU A 138 18.97 7.88 -17.38
CA LEU A 138 18.44 7.60 -16.05
C LEU A 138 19.53 7.11 -15.07
N ARG A 139 20.74 6.81 -15.55
CA ARG A 139 21.84 6.33 -14.72
C ARG A 139 22.17 7.35 -13.63
N GLY A 140 22.04 6.93 -12.37
CA GLY A 140 22.31 7.76 -11.19
C GLY A 140 21.10 8.55 -10.67
N ILE A 141 19.91 8.38 -11.26
CA ILE A 141 18.66 8.94 -10.75
C ILE A 141 17.95 7.85 -9.92
N PRO A 142 17.71 8.07 -8.61
CA PRO A 142 16.97 7.13 -7.78
C PRO A 142 15.46 7.24 -8.08
N VAL A 143 15.03 6.61 -9.17
CA VAL A 143 13.63 6.55 -9.59
C VAL A 143 12.91 5.54 -8.71
N GLY A 144 11.78 5.92 -8.10
CA GLY A 144 10.90 4.93 -7.47
C GLY A 144 9.42 5.11 -7.76
N ILE A 145 9.07 6.00 -8.71
CA ILE A 145 7.76 6.04 -9.35
C ILE A 145 7.96 6.02 -10.87
N LEU A 146 7.29 5.10 -11.56
CA LEU A 146 7.26 5.01 -13.02
C LEU A 146 5.80 5.03 -13.48
N GLU A 147 5.44 6.04 -14.26
CA GLU A 147 4.12 6.18 -14.89
C GLU A 147 4.27 6.00 -16.40
N LEU A 148 3.53 5.03 -16.97
CA LEU A 148 3.47 4.79 -18.41
C LEU A 148 2.14 5.31 -18.97
N THR A 149 2.17 6.45 -19.67
CA THR A 149 0.97 7.01 -20.33
C THR A 149 1.12 7.11 -21.84
N ASP A 150 2.00 6.30 -22.43
CA ASP A 150 2.12 6.17 -23.88
C ASP A 150 0.93 5.39 -24.45
N THR A 151 -0.08 6.11 -24.93
CA THR A 151 -1.05 5.52 -25.86
C THR A 151 -0.26 5.16 -27.13
N PHE A 152 -0.08 3.85 -27.37
CA PHE A 152 0.39 3.36 -28.67
C PHE A 152 -0.60 3.79 -29.73
N THR A 153 -0.35 4.92 -30.40
CA THR A 153 -1.09 5.38 -31.57
C THR A 153 -0.14 6.05 -32.54
#